data_AF-A0A5C6NB21-F1
#
_entry.id   AF-A0A5C6NB21-F1
#
_cell.length_a   1.000
_cell.length_b   1.000
_cell.length_c   1.000
_cell.angle_alpha   90.00
_cell.angle_beta   90.00
_cell.angle_gamma   90.00
#
_symmetry.space_group_name_H-M   'P 1'
#
loop_
_entity.id
_entity.type
_entity.pdbx_description
1 polymer ?
#
loop_
_entity_poly.entity_id
_entity_poly.type
_entity_poly.pdbx_seq_one_letter_code
_entity_poly.pdbx_strand_id
1 'polypeptide(L)'
;MVETAGILCPESKDKFEKISLSRRTVTRRVELIDEDISSSLNKKTESFTLYSLALDESNDVKDTAQLLIFIRGINDTFEITEEFLTMESLKGQTRGEDLFDQVSAVIENAKLPWSKLVNVTTDGSPNLTGKNVGLLRRIQNKVKDENPDQDVIFLHCIIHQESLCKSVLQLNHVVNPVVKLVNFIRARGLQHRQFIAFLEETDADHQDLLYHSRVRWLSLGKVFQRVWELKEEIGLFLSDWGRLMNFLS
;
A
#
# COMPACT_ATOMS: atom_id res chain seq x y z
N MET A 1 -2.87 -23.54 12.61
CA MET A 1 -3.06 -24.41 11.43
C MET A 1 -3.72 -25.73 11.82
N VAL A 2 -3.07 -26.61 12.60
CA VAL A 2 -3.69 -27.89 13.05
C VAL A 2 -4.94 -27.66 13.89
N GLU A 3 -4.89 -26.72 14.83
CA GLU A 3 -6.02 -26.37 15.69
C GLU A 3 -7.20 -25.80 14.87
N THR A 4 -6.89 -24.89 13.95
CA THR A 4 -7.84 -24.33 12.98
C THR A 4 -8.45 -25.41 12.07
N ALA A 5 -7.64 -26.35 11.59
CA ALA A 5 -8.11 -27.49 10.78
C ALA A 5 -9.00 -28.44 11.59
N GLY A 6 -8.70 -28.65 12.88
CA GLY A 6 -9.56 -29.42 13.77
C GLY A 6 -10.96 -28.82 13.98
N ILE A 7 -11.13 -27.52 13.70
CA ILE A 7 -12.43 -26.83 13.78
C ILE A 7 -13.11 -26.80 12.40
N LEU A 8 -12.37 -26.49 11.33
CA LEU A 8 -12.94 -26.28 9.99
C LEU A 8 -13.11 -27.56 9.17
N CYS A 9 -12.20 -28.53 9.30
CA CYS A 9 -12.18 -29.79 8.55
C CYS A 9 -11.58 -30.93 9.39
N PRO A 10 -12.29 -31.41 10.43
CA PRO A 10 -11.77 -32.37 11.41
C PRO A 10 -11.24 -33.66 10.76
N GLU A 11 -11.88 -34.13 9.69
CA GLU A 11 -11.50 -35.31 8.92
C GLU A 11 -10.16 -35.19 8.21
N SER A 12 -9.66 -33.97 8.04
CA SER A 12 -8.35 -33.70 7.43
C SER A 12 -7.28 -33.30 8.45
N LYS A 13 -7.61 -33.20 9.74
CA LYS A 13 -6.69 -32.78 10.80
C LYS A 13 -5.37 -33.56 10.81
N ASP A 14 -5.44 -34.88 10.72
CA ASP A 14 -4.28 -35.78 10.70
C ASP A 14 -3.34 -35.51 9.51
N LYS A 15 -3.86 -34.97 8.40
CA LYS A 15 -3.04 -34.57 7.25
C LYS A 15 -2.23 -33.32 7.58
N PHE A 16 -2.78 -32.38 8.34
CA PHE A 16 -2.08 -31.17 8.78
C PHE A 16 -1.05 -31.45 9.88
N GLU A 17 -1.31 -32.42 10.77
CA GLU A 17 -0.34 -32.86 11.78
C GLU A 17 0.92 -33.48 11.15
N LYS A 18 0.77 -34.12 9.98
CA LYS A 18 1.88 -34.71 9.22
C LYS A 18 2.66 -33.69 8.38
N ILE A 19 2.22 -32.44 8.32
CA ILE A 19 2.95 -31.39 7.60
C ILE A 19 4.20 -31.01 8.41
N SER A 20 5.37 -31.36 7.90
CA SER A 20 6.64 -30.87 8.44
C SER A 20 6.71 -29.33 8.33
N LEU A 21 6.83 -28.68 9.48
CA LEU A 21 7.03 -27.22 9.60
C LEU A 21 8.52 -26.86 9.74
N SER A 22 9.42 -27.76 9.34
CA SER A 22 10.85 -27.44 9.34
C SER A 22 11.11 -26.21 8.47
N ARG A 23 12.08 -25.37 8.86
CA ARG A 23 12.46 -24.17 8.08
C ARG A 23 12.68 -24.51 6.60
N ARG A 24 13.38 -25.61 6.32
CA ARG A 24 13.65 -26.08 4.94
C ARG A 24 12.38 -26.43 4.18
N THR A 25 11.43 -27.10 4.83
CA THR A 25 10.15 -27.47 4.21
C THR A 25 9.30 -26.24 3.92
N VAL A 26 9.25 -25.28 4.85
CA VAL A 26 8.51 -24.03 4.66
C VAL A 26 9.12 -23.21 3.53
N THR A 27 10.44 -23.00 3.52
CA THR A 27 11.15 -22.29 2.43
C THR A 27 10.85 -22.92 1.08
N ARG A 28 11.02 -24.25 0.95
CA ARG A 28 10.72 -24.94 -0.31
C ARG A 28 9.27 -24.79 -0.76
N ARG A 29 8.31 -24.74 0.17
CA ARG A 29 6.90 -24.52 -0.18
C ARG A 29 6.66 -23.10 -0.67
N VAL A 30 7.30 -22.11 -0.07
CA VAL A 30 7.23 -20.72 -0.54
C VAL A 30 7.83 -20.62 -1.94
N GLU A 31 8.99 -21.21 -2.19
CA GLU A 31 9.63 -21.25 -3.52
C GLU A 31 8.73 -21.92 -4.57
N LEU A 32 8.09 -23.04 -4.24
CA LEU A 32 7.16 -23.71 -5.17
C LEU A 32 5.90 -22.88 -5.46
N ILE A 33 5.38 -22.15 -4.48
CA ILE A 33 4.24 -21.24 -4.67
C ILE A 33 4.65 -20.05 -5.54
N ASP A 34 5.83 -19.50 -5.30
CA ASP A 34 6.40 -18.42 -6.10
C ASP A 34 6.57 -18.85 -7.56
N GLU A 35 7.20 -20.00 -7.81
CA GLU A 35 7.36 -20.58 -9.15
C GLU A 35 6.02 -20.77 -9.87
N ASP A 36 4.98 -21.27 -9.18
CA ASP A 36 3.65 -21.47 -9.75
C ASP A 36 2.96 -20.13 -10.09
N ILE A 37 3.01 -19.16 -9.16
CA ILE A 37 2.45 -17.82 -9.36
C ILE A 37 3.16 -17.13 -10.53
N SER A 38 4.49 -17.11 -10.54
CA SER A 38 5.27 -16.52 -11.62
C SER A 38 5.02 -17.20 -12.96
N SER A 39 4.94 -18.53 -13.00
CA SER A 39 4.62 -19.27 -14.22
C SER A 39 3.23 -18.93 -14.75
N SER A 40 2.24 -18.85 -13.86
CA SER A 40 0.87 -18.47 -14.18
C SER A 40 0.79 -17.05 -14.74
N LEU A 41 1.48 -16.10 -14.09
CA LEU A 41 1.56 -14.72 -14.55
C LEU A 41 2.24 -14.61 -15.92
N ASN A 42 3.37 -15.28 -16.12
CA ASN A 42 4.10 -15.27 -17.41
C ASN A 42 3.26 -15.84 -18.56
N LYS A 43 2.41 -16.84 -18.32
CA LYS A 43 1.47 -17.33 -19.35
C LYS A 43 0.42 -16.28 -19.70
N LYS A 44 -0.05 -15.50 -18.72
CA LYS A 44 -1.01 -14.42 -18.97
C LYS A 44 -0.36 -13.27 -19.74
N THR A 45 0.89 -12.90 -19.40
CA THR A 45 1.58 -11.79 -20.07
C THR A 45 1.78 -12.02 -21.57
N GLU A 46 1.95 -13.27 -22.00
CA GLU A 46 2.02 -13.64 -23.42
C GLU A 46 0.75 -13.27 -24.20
N SER A 47 -0.42 -13.31 -23.54
CA SER A 47 -1.72 -12.98 -24.14
C SER A 47 -2.03 -11.49 -24.18
N PHE A 48 -1.24 -10.65 -23.49
CA PHE A 48 -1.54 -9.22 -23.41
C PHE A 48 -1.40 -8.57 -24.78
N THR A 49 -2.45 -7.86 -25.19
CA THR A 49 -2.44 -7.00 -26.37
C THR A 49 -1.78 -5.66 -26.02
N LEU A 50 -2.09 -5.12 -24.84
CA LEU A 50 -1.48 -3.92 -24.27
C LEU A 50 -1.26 -4.13 -22.76
N TYR A 51 -0.29 -3.43 -22.20
CA TYR A 51 -0.08 -3.42 -20.76
C TYR A 51 0.40 -2.07 -20.25
N SER A 52 0.23 -1.87 -18.95
CA SER A 52 0.76 -0.75 -18.19
C SER A 52 1.48 -1.23 -16.94
N LEU A 53 2.37 -0.38 -16.44
CA LEU A 53 3.13 -0.62 -15.22
C LEU A 53 2.80 0.43 -14.16
N ALA A 54 2.69 0.02 -12.90
CA ALA A 54 2.75 0.94 -11.77
C ALA A 54 4.03 0.65 -10.98
N LEU A 55 4.81 1.70 -10.73
CA LEU A 55 6.12 1.64 -10.10
C LEU A 55 6.08 2.44 -8.82
N ASP A 56 6.48 1.81 -7.72
CA ASP A 56 6.54 2.44 -6.40
C ASP A 56 7.88 2.14 -5.74
N GLU A 57 8.51 3.16 -5.15
CA GLU A 57 9.76 3.02 -4.42
C GLU A 57 9.46 3.01 -2.91
N SER A 58 9.89 1.95 -2.23
CA SER A 58 9.78 1.84 -0.77
C SER A 58 11.12 1.53 -0.14
N ASN A 59 11.28 1.75 1.16
CA ASN A 59 12.47 1.35 1.90
C ASN A 59 12.14 0.18 2.82
N ASP A 60 12.99 -0.85 2.83
CA ASP A 60 12.87 -1.93 3.78
C ASP A 60 13.37 -1.54 5.19
N VAL A 61 13.26 -2.46 6.15
CA VAL A 61 13.68 -2.22 7.55
C VAL A 61 15.19 -2.02 7.73
N LYS A 62 15.99 -2.23 6.67
CA LYS A 62 17.44 -2.01 6.63
C LYS A 62 17.80 -0.82 5.73
N ASP A 63 16.83 0.05 5.43
CA ASP A 63 16.98 1.22 4.56
C ASP A 63 17.46 0.87 3.14
N THR A 64 17.18 -0.34 2.67
CA THR A 64 17.40 -0.70 1.27
C THR A 64 16.18 -0.31 0.45
N ALA A 65 16.39 0.51 -0.59
CA ALA A 65 15.34 0.89 -1.52
C ALA A 65 14.88 -0.35 -2.31
N GLN A 66 13.57 -0.49 -2.43
CA GLN A 66 12.87 -1.58 -3.11
C GLN A 66 11.96 -0.96 -4.17
N LEU A 67 12.13 -1.38 -5.41
CA LEU A 67 11.27 -1.01 -6.52
C LEU A 67 10.16 -2.06 -6.65
N LEU A 68 8.93 -1.68 -6.33
CA LEU A 68 7.75 -2.49 -6.52
C LEU A 68 7.21 -2.27 -7.92
N ILE A 69 7.00 -3.35 -8.67
CA ILE A 69 6.49 -3.31 -10.04
C ILE A 69 5.18 -4.08 -10.09
N PHE A 70 4.10 -3.38 -10.43
CA PHE A 70 2.79 -3.97 -10.72
C PHE A 70 2.52 -3.89 -12.20
N ILE A 71 1.82 -4.91 -12.72
CA ILE A 71 1.41 -4.97 -14.12
C ILE A 71 -0.11 -4.98 -14.22
N ARG A 72 -0.62 -4.22 -15.19
CA ARG A 72 -2.00 -4.28 -15.64
C ARG A 72 -2.01 -4.59 -17.14
N GLY A 73 -2.54 -5.75 -17.52
CA GLY A 73 -2.62 -6.16 -18.91
C GLY A 73 -4.06 -6.35 -19.37
N ILE A 74 -4.28 -6.22 -20.68
CA ILE A 74 -5.55 -6.55 -21.33
C ILE A 74 -5.28 -7.53 -22.48
N ASN A 75 -6.06 -8.61 -22.57
CA ASN A 75 -5.97 -9.57 -23.69
C ASN A 75 -6.95 -9.22 -24.82
N ASP A 76 -6.92 -10.01 -25.89
CA ASP A 76 -7.80 -9.88 -27.05
C ASP A 76 -9.29 -10.12 -26.75
N THR A 77 -9.59 -10.82 -25.65
CA THR A 77 -10.95 -11.00 -25.12
C THR A 77 -11.43 -9.89 -24.19
N PHE A 78 -10.64 -8.82 -24.02
CA PHE A 78 -10.88 -7.69 -23.11
C PHE A 78 -10.87 -8.06 -21.62
N GLU A 79 -10.28 -9.20 -21.25
CA GLU A 79 -10.03 -9.53 -19.85
C GLU A 79 -8.86 -8.71 -19.32
N ILE A 80 -9.08 -8.05 -18.18
CA ILE A 80 -8.06 -7.28 -17.48
C ILE A 80 -7.43 -8.16 -16.41
N THR A 81 -6.10 -8.22 -16.41
CA THR A 81 -5.31 -8.84 -15.35
C THR A 81 -4.51 -7.75 -14.64
N GLU A 82 -4.62 -7.70 -13.31
CA GLU A 82 -3.84 -6.81 -12.45
C GLU A 82 -3.11 -7.65 -11.42
N GLU A 83 -1.79 -7.63 -11.44
CA GLU A 83 -0.97 -8.48 -10.58
C GLU A 83 0.30 -7.77 -10.13
N PHE A 84 0.85 -8.25 -9.02
CA PHE A 84 2.20 -7.89 -8.59
C PHE A 84 3.22 -8.65 -9.47
N LEU A 85 4.09 -7.93 -10.17
CA LEU A 85 5.04 -8.53 -11.10
C LEU A 85 6.32 -8.95 -10.38
N THR A 86 6.96 -8.02 -9.66
CA THR A 86 8.19 -8.29 -8.90
C THR A 86 8.51 -7.14 -7.92
N MET A 87 9.46 -7.40 -7.03
CA MET A 87 10.13 -6.40 -6.19
C MET A 87 11.64 -6.51 -6.40
N GLU A 88 12.26 -5.43 -6.87
CA GLU A 88 13.70 -5.37 -7.13
C GLU A 88 14.41 -4.52 -6.08
N SER A 89 15.44 -5.08 -5.44
CA SER A 89 16.26 -4.34 -4.49
C SER A 89 17.28 -3.44 -5.19
N LEU A 90 17.21 -2.14 -4.94
CA LEU A 90 18.13 -1.14 -5.48
C LEU A 90 19.33 -1.00 -4.54
N LYS A 91 20.48 -1.56 -4.95
CA LYS A 91 21.71 -1.53 -4.15
C LYS A 91 22.53 -0.28 -4.48
N GLY A 92 22.50 0.70 -3.58
CA GLY A 92 23.45 1.82 -3.54
C GLY A 92 22.94 3.14 -4.10
N GLN A 93 22.39 3.17 -5.31
CA GLN A 93 21.87 4.39 -5.95
C GLN A 93 20.46 4.17 -6.51
N THR A 94 19.66 5.24 -6.53
CA THR A 94 18.26 5.25 -7.00
C THR A 94 18.07 6.29 -8.11
N ARG A 95 19.07 6.43 -9.00
CA ARG A 95 18.97 7.36 -10.13
C ARG A 95 17.97 6.82 -11.15
N GLY A 96 17.45 7.69 -12.01
CA GLY A 96 16.56 7.29 -13.10
C GLY A 96 17.16 6.25 -14.05
N GLU A 97 18.49 6.15 -14.13
CA GLU A 97 19.20 5.10 -14.88
C GLU A 97 19.16 3.75 -14.16
N ASP A 98 19.52 3.70 -12.88
CA ASP A 98 19.49 2.48 -12.08
C ASP A 98 18.08 1.86 -12.07
N LEU A 99 17.06 2.72 -11.92
CA LEU A 99 15.66 2.33 -12.00
C LEU A 99 15.27 1.81 -13.38
N PHE A 100 15.76 2.46 -14.45
CA PHE A 100 15.47 2.05 -15.82
C PHE A 100 16.07 0.67 -16.11
N ASP A 101 17.31 0.42 -15.69
CA ASP A 101 17.98 -0.86 -15.90
C ASP A 101 17.23 -2.00 -15.21
N GLN A 102 16.74 -1.78 -13.98
CA GLN A 102 15.88 -2.76 -13.30
C GLN A 102 14.57 -2.99 -14.04
N VAL A 103 13.85 -1.93 -14.41
CA VAL A 103 12.57 -2.06 -15.14
C VAL A 103 12.77 -2.75 -16.48
N SER A 104 13.86 -2.44 -17.21
CA SER A 104 14.19 -3.05 -18.48
C SER A 104 14.46 -4.54 -18.34
N ALA A 105 15.29 -4.91 -17.35
CA ALA A 105 15.58 -6.31 -17.07
C ALA A 105 14.30 -7.10 -16.73
N VAL A 106 13.39 -6.51 -15.96
CA VAL A 106 12.10 -7.13 -15.61
C VAL A 106 11.20 -7.31 -16.82
N ILE A 107 11.06 -6.29 -17.67
CA ILE A 107 10.27 -6.37 -18.91
C ILE A 107 10.83 -7.46 -19.84
N GLU A 108 12.16 -7.51 -20.01
CA GLU A 108 12.83 -8.51 -20.84
C GLU A 108 12.69 -9.92 -20.28
N ASN A 109 12.87 -10.11 -18.96
CA ASN A 109 12.70 -11.39 -18.28
C ASN A 109 11.25 -11.91 -18.36
N ALA A 110 10.27 -11.02 -18.23
CA ALA A 110 8.85 -11.32 -18.39
C ALA A 110 8.42 -11.45 -19.86
N LYS A 111 9.34 -11.26 -20.82
CA LYS A 111 9.13 -11.30 -22.27
C LYS A 111 8.02 -10.37 -22.74
N LEU A 112 7.89 -9.22 -22.09
CA LEU A 112 6.90 -8.19 -22.41
C LEU A 112 7.43 -7.32 -23.55
N PRO A 113 6.75 -7.23 -24.71
CA PRO A 113 7.20 -6.38 -25.80
C PRO A 113 7.03 -4.90 -25.47
N TRP A 114 8.08 -4.08 -25.60
CA TRP A 114 8.01 -2.64 -25.35
C TRP A 114 6.96 -1.93 -26.22
N SER A 115 6.72 -2.42 -27.43
CA SER A 115 5.67 -1.92 -28.33
C SER A 115 4.25 -2.07 -27.78
N LYS A 116 4.04 -2.89 -26.75
CA LYS A 116 2.73 -3.05 -26.09
C LYS A 116 2.59 -2.23 -24.80
N LEU A 117 3.65 -1.55 -24.36
CA LEU A 117 3.62 -0.68 -23.19
C LEU A 117 2.91 0.63 -23.52
N VAL A 118 1.75 0.88 -22.91
CA VAL A 118 0.94 2.08 -23.16
C VAL A 118 0.95 3.08 -22.02
N ASN A 119 1.25 2.63 -20.80
CA ASN A 119 1.22 3.51 -19.65
C ASN A 119 2.22 3.10 -18.55
N VAL A 120 2.79 4.11 -17.90
CA VAL A 120 3.55 3.94 -16.65
C VAL A 120 3.02 4.92 -15.62
N THR A 121 2.74 4.41 -14.42
CA THR A 121 2.28 5.19 -13.27
C THR A 121 3.35 5.21 -12.19
N THR A 122 3.69 6.38 -11.65
CA THR A 122 4.72 6.52 -10.58
C THR A 122 4.29 7.50 -9.50
N ASP A 123 4.97 7.52 -8.35
CA ASP A 123 4.73 8.46 -7.24
C ASP A 123 5.23 9.90 -7.49
N GLY A 124 5.72 10.18 -8.70
CA GLY A 124 6.15 11.53 -9.10
C GLY A 124 7.51 11.98 -8.54
N SER A 125 8.27 11.10 -7.87
CA SER A 125 9.61 11.42 -7.36
C SER A 125 10.53 12.02 -8.45
N PRO A 126 11.42 13.00 -8.12
CA PRO A 126 12.29 13.64 -9.10
C PRO A 126 13.16 12.68 -9.92
N ASN A 127 13.60 11.57 -9.32
CA ASN A 127 14.42 10.56 -10.00
C ASN A 127 13.61 9.82 -11.10
N LEU A 128 12.28 9.81 -10.99
CA LEU A 128 11.36 9.21 -11.95
C LEU A 128 10.98 10.19 -13.06
N THR A 129 10.66 11.43 -12.69
CA THR A 129 10.04 12.44 -13.58
C THR A 129 11.04 13.41 -14.23
N GLY A 130 12.33 13.27 -13.96
CA GLY A 130 13.38 14.14 -14.52
C GLY A 130 13.30 14.26 -16.05
N LYS A 131 13.07 15.49 -16.55
CA LYS A 131 12.76 15.77 -17.97
C LYS A 131 13.79 15.22 -18.98
N ASN A 132 15.07 15.19 -18.60
CA ASN A 132 16.16 14.80 -19.49
C ASN A 132 16.76 13.43 -19.17
N VAL A 133 16.68 12.97 -17.92
CA VAL A 133 17.44 11.81 -17.41
C VAL A 133 16.64 10.90 -16.47
N GLY A 134 15.38 11.23 -16.18
CA GLY A 134 14.51 10.45 -15.31
C GLY A 134 14.04 9.14 -15.96
N LEU A 135 13.59 8.20 -15.14
CA LEU A 135 13.08 6.89 -15.56
C LEU A 135 12.07 7.00 -16.71
N LEU A 136 11.07 7.87 -16.58
CA LEU A 136 9.99 7.98 -17.56
C LEU A 136 10.51 8.41 -18.94
N ARG A 137 11.50 9.31 -18.96
CA ARG A 137 12.14 9.74 -20.20
C ARG A 137 12.89 8.59 -20.86
N ARG A 138 13.60 7.76 -20.08
CA ARG A 138 14.34 6.60 -20.58
C ARG A 138 13.40 5.52 -21.13
N ILE A 139 12.30 5.25 -20.44
CA ILE A 139 11.22 4.37 -20.93
C ILE A 139 10.68 4.89 -22.27
N GLN A 140 10.36 6.20 -22.36
CA GLN A 140 9.84 6.77 -23.59
C GLN A 140 10.84 6.65 -24.76
N ASN A 141 12.13 6.86 -24.52
CA ASN A 141 13.16 6.70 -25.54
C ASN A 141 13.23 5.24 -26.01
N LYS A 142 13.27 4.28 -25.07
CA LYS A 142 13.34 2.85 -25.40
C LYS A 142 12.14 2.37 -26.22
N VAL A 143 10.93 2.84 -25.88
CA VAL A 143 9.73 2.55 -26.68
C VAL A 143 9.83 3.16 -28.08
N LYS A 144 10.36 4.39 -28.21
CA LYS A 144 10.54 5.05 -29.51
C LYS A 144 11.63 4.44 -30.38
N ASP A 145 12.65 3.83 -29.77
CA ASP A 145 13.68 3.09 -30.49
C ASP A 145 13.09 1.86 -31.20
N GLU A 146 12.03 1.26 -30.64
CA GLU A 146 11.31 0.12 -31.25
C GLU A 146 10.14 0.55 -32.14
N ASN A 147 9.44 1.62 -31.77
CA ASN A 147 8.31 2.18 -32.50
C ASN A 147 8.30 3.71 -32.41
N PRO A 148 8.85 4.44 -33.40
CA PRO A 148 9.03 5.89 -33.33
C PRO A 148 7.74 6.70 -33.11
N ASP A 149 6.61 6.17 -33.56
CA ASP A 149 5.30 6.83 -33.50
C ASP A 149 4.54 6.54 -32.19
N GLN A 150 5.11 5.71 -31.29
CA GLN A 150 4.47 5.33 -30.03
C GLN A 150 4.84 6.27 -28.89
N ASP A 151 3.81 6.84 -28.27
CA ASP A 151 3.93 7.60 -27.02
C ASP A 151 3.40 6.76 -25.84
N VAL A 152 4.11 6.84 -24.71
CA VAL A 152 3.70 6.20 -23.45
C VAL A 152 3.01 7.25 -22.59
N ILE A 153 1.82 6.91 -22.07
CA ILE A 153 1.11 7.79 -21.14
C ILE A 153 1.78 7.69 -19.78
N PHE A 154 2.21 8.82 -19.22
CA PHE A 154 2.75 8.87 -17.87
C PHE A 154 1.73 9.45 -16.90
N LEU A 155 1.37 8.66 -15.88
CA LEU A 155 0.45 9.09 -14.84
C LEU A 155 1.19 9.25 -13.51
N HIS A 156 0.80 10.28 -12.77
CA HIS A 156 1.23 10.43 -11.39
C HIS A 156 0.22 9.69 -10.50
N CYS A 157 0.71 8.94 -9.53
CA CYS A 157 -0.08 8.16 -8.59
C CYS A 157 -1.15 9.04 -7.93
N ILE A 158 -2.42 8.72 -8.16
CA ILE A 158 -3.55 9.50 -7.63
C ILE A 158 -3.48 9.63 -6.12
N ILE A 159 -3.10 8.55 -5.43
CA ILE A 159 -2.92 8.49 -3.97
C ILE A 159 -1.86 9.51 -3.51
N HIS A 160 -0.74 9.62 -4.24
CA HIS A 160 0.28 10.61 -3.93
C HIS A 160 -0.19 12.03 -4.25
N GLN A 161 -0.91 12.22 -5.35
CA GLN A 161 -1.49 13.53 -5.71
C GLN A 161 -2.46 14.05 -4.66
N GLU A 162 -3.44 13.26 -4.24
CA GLU A 162 -4.38 13.75 -3.22
C GLU A 162 -3.68 13.93 -1.85
N SER A 163 -2.58 13.20 -1.57
CA SER A 163 -1.72 13.46 -0.40
C SER A 163 -1.03 14.82 -0.48
N LEU A 164 -0.49 15.18 -1.66
CA LEU A 164 0.07 16.50 -1.91
C LEU A 164 -1.01 17.59 -1.82
N CYS A 165 -2.22 17.35 -2.33
CA CYS A 165 -3.34 18.31 -2.23
C CYS A 165 -3.64 18.70 -0.78
N LYS A 166 -3.60 17.76 0.18
CA LYS A 166 -3.78 18.07 1.62
C LYS A 166 -2.83 19.18 2.09
N SER A 167 -1.55 19.13 1.67
CA SER A 167 -0.55 20.12 2.06
C SER A 167 -0.88 21.53 1.55
N VAL A 168 -1.61 21.63 0.43
CA VAL A 168 -2.00 22.88 -0.21
C VAL A 168 -3.28 23.46 0.40
N LEU A 169 -4.19 22.62 0.90
CA LEU A 169 -5.51 23.03 1.41
C LEU A 169 -5.47 23.82 2.74
N GLN A 170 -4.31 23.98 3.40
CA GLN A 170 -4.13 24.75 4.65
C GLN A 170 -5.12 24.41 5.78
N LEU A 171 -5.53 23.14 5.89
CA LEU A 171 -6.52 22.68 6.88
C LEU A 171 -5.97 22.52 8.31
N ASN A 172 -4.80 23.11 8.61
CA ASN A 172 -4.13 22.98 9.91
C ASN A 172 -5.02 23.43 11.08
N HIS A 173 -5.89 24.41 10.85
CA HIS A 173 -6.82 24.92 11.85
C HIS A 173 -7.89 23.89 12.27
N VAL A 174 -8.19 22.89 11.44
CA VAL A 174 -9.09 21.78 11.80
C VAL A 174 -8.31 20.52 12.16
N VAL A 175 -7.25 20.21 11.40
CA VAL A 175 -6.43 19.01 11.60
C VAL A 175 -5.75 19.02 12.96
N ASN A 176 -5.15 20.14 13.37
CA ASN A 176 -4.40 20.19 14.62
C ASN A 176 -5.29 19.99 15.85
N PRO A 177 -6.47 20.64 15.99
CA PRO A 177 -7.38 20.37 17.09
C PRO A 177 -7.84 18.91 17.15
N VAL A 178 -8.28 18.33 16.02
CA VAL A 178 -8.77 16.94 15.96
C VAL A 178 -7.67 15.95 16.35
N VAL A 179 -6.46 16.10 15.79
CA VAL A 179 -5.33 15.22 16.13
C VAL A 179 -4.92 15.39 17.59
N LYS A 180 -4.92 16.62 18.13
CA LYS A 180 -4.63 16.88 19.55
C LYS A 180 -5.67 16.23 20.47
N LEU A 181 -6.96 16.34 20.13
CA LEU A 181 -8.06 15.74 20.87
C LEU A 181 -7.93 14.21 20.95
N VAL A 182 -7.74 13.57 19.79
CA VAL A 182 -7.55 12.11 19.72
C VAL A 182 -6.31 11.69 20.51
N ASN A 183 -5.20 12.40 20.33
CA ASN A 183 -3.98 12.11 21.09
C ASN A 183 -4.19 12.30 22.59
N PHE A 184 -4.94 13.32 23.01
CA PHE A 184 -5.23 13.56 24.42
C PHE A 184 -5.97 12.37 25.04
N ILE A 185 -7.07 11.93 24.43
CA ILE A 185 -7.87 10.80 24.94
C ILE A 185 -7.06 9.49 24.93
N ARG A 186 -6.31 9.24 23.86
CA ARG A 186 -5.64 7.96 23.64
C ARG A 186 -4.25 7.84 24.27
N ALA A 187 -3.52 8.95 24.49
CA ALA A 187 -2.12 8.89 24.92
C ALA A 187 -1.93 8.28 26.32
N ARG A 188 -2.94 8.35 27.19
CA ARG A 188 -2.90 7.77 28.53
C ARG A 188 -3.79 6.53 28.59
N GLY A 189 -3.20 5.37 28.89
CA GLY A 189 -3.93 4.10 28.89
C GLY A 189 -5.10 4.03 29.87
N LEU A 190 -5.06 4.76 30.99
CA LEU A 190 -6.22 4.86 31.89
C LEU A 190 -7.36 5.64 31.24
N GLN A 191 -7.07 6.81 30.69
CA GLN A 191 -8.04 7.68 30.03
C GLN A 191 -8.67 7.01 28.81
N HIS A 192 -7.85 6.31 28.01
CA HIS A 192 -8.33 5.56 26.86
C HIS A 192 -9.29 4.44 27.26
N ARG A 193 -8.96 3.66 28.30
CA ARG A 193 -9.86 2.60 28.82
C ARG A 193 -11.16 3.16 29.40
N GLN A 194 -11.09 4.28 30.11
CA GLN A 194 -12.28 4.97 30.62
C GLN A 194 -13.17 5.47 29.47
N PHE A 195 -12.57 5.97 28.39
CA PHE A 195 -13.32 6.39 27.21
C PHE A 195 -13.99 5.19 26.51
N ILE A 196 -13.28 4.06 26.33
CA ILE A 196 -13.88 2.84 25.75
C ILE A 196 -15.08 2.37 26.59
N ALA A 197 -14.92 2.28 27.92
CA ALA A 197 -16.01 1.87 28.81
C ALA A 197 -17.21 2.84 28.71
N PHE A 198 -16.94 4.15 28.60
CA PHE A 198 -17.99 5.15 28.40
C PHE A 198 -18.75 4.93 27.08
N LEU A 199 -18.07 4.63 25.98
CA LEU A 199 -18.72 4.36 24.68
C LEU A 199 -19.59 3.10 24.74
N GLU A 200 -19.16 2.07 25.47
CA GLU A 200 -19.94 0.84 25.69
C GLU A 200 -21.20 1.13 26.52
N GLU A 201 -21.11 1.98 27.54
CA GLU A 201 -22.25 2.38 28.37
C GLU A 201 -23.29 3.21 27.61
N THR A 202 -22.86 4.03 26.65
CA THR A 202 -23.74 4.86 25.83
C THR A 202 -24.27 4.15 24.58
N ASP A 203 -23.94 2.87 24.37
CA ASP A 203 -24.25 2.09 23.17
C ASP A 203 -23.85 2.82 21.87
N ALA A 204 -22.65 3.41 21.87
CA ALA A 204 -22.17 4.21 20.75
C ALA A 204 -21.88 3.34 19.52
N ASP A 205 -22.12 3.88 18.33
CA ASP A 205 -21.88 3.21 17.03
C ASP A 205 -20.42 2.76 16.83
N HIS A 206 -19.49 3.32 17.60
CA HIS A 206 -18.08 3.00 17.54
C HIS A 206 -17.49 2.77 18.92
N GLN A 207 -16.69 1.71 19.05
CA GLN A 207 -16.09 1.28 20.32
C GLN A 207 -14.74 1.94 20.65
N ASP A 208 -14.17 2.72 19.72
CA ASP A 208 -12.89 3.43 19.96
C ASP A 208 -12.72 4.60 18.97
N LEU A 209 -11.84 5.53 19.29
CA LEU A 209 -11.26 6.46 18.32
C LEU A 209 -10.26 5.76 17.41
N LEU A 210 -9.77 6.45 16.38
CA LEU A 210 -8.68 5.98 15.51
C LEU A 210 -7.45 6.87 15.72
N TYR A 211 -6.25 6.29 15.74
CA TYR A 211 -5.02 7.09 15.69
C TYR A 211 -4.74 7.56 14.26
N HIS A 212 -4.29 8.81 14.13
CA HIS A 212 -3.74 9.29 12.87
C HIS A 212 -2.34 8.69 12.66
N SER A 213 -2.17 7.94 11.57
CA SER A 213 -0.86 7.49 11.11
C SER A 213 -0.41 8.34 9.93
N ARG A 214 0.81 8.89 10.01
CA ARG A 214 1.42 9.63 8.88
C ARG A 214 1.71 8.73 7.68
N VAL A 215 1.81 7.41 7.89
CA VAL A 215 2.19 6.42 6.87
C VAL A 215 0.97 5.95 6.05
N ARG A 216 -0.21 5.87 6.67
CA ARG A 216 -1.47 5.49 6.00
C ARG A 216 -2.32 6.73 5.80
N TRP A 217 -2.12 7.41 4.68
CA TRP A 217 -2.59 8.78 4.46
C TRP A 217 -4.13 8.96 4.54
N LEU A 218 -4.93 7.99 4.09
CA LEU A 218 -6.39 7.96 4.27
C LEU A 218 -6.83 7.81 5.74
N SER A 219 -5.90 7.58 6.67
CA SER A 219 -6.24 7.51 8.10
C SER A 219 -6.78 8.84 8.61
N LEU A 220 -6.35 10.00 8.06
CA LEU A 220 -6.83 11.28 8.54
C LEU A 220 -8.33 11.46 8.30
N GLY A 221 -8.83 11.14 7.10
CA GLY A 221 -10.26 11.20 6.79
C GLY A 221 -11.08 10.30 7.72
N LYS A 222 -10.60 9.07 7.96
CA LYS A 222 -11.24 8.12 8.88
C LYS A 222 -11.25 8.62 10.33
N VAL A 223 -10.17 9.25 10.78
CA VAL A 223 -10.09 9.86 12.11
C VAL A 223 -11.10 10.98 12.24
N PHE A 224 -11.20 11.85 11.23
CA PHE A 224 -12.18 12.94 11.21
C PHE A 224 -13.61 12.43 11.23
N GLN A 225 -13.92 11.46 10.37
CA GLN A 225 -15.22 10.84 10.33
C GLN A 225 -15.58 10.24 11.69
N ARG A 226 -14.67 9.45 12.29
CA ARG A 226 -14.85 8.85 13.61
C ARG A 226 -15.10 9.88 14.71
N VAL A 227 -14.35 10.97 14.71
CA VAL A 227 -14.52 12.06 15.69
C VAL A 227 -15.85 12.79 15.48
N TRP A 228 -16.30 12.93 14.24
CA TRP A 228 -17.58 13.56 13.92
C TRP A 228 -18.78 12.70 14.32
N GLU A 229 -18.69 11.39 14.09
CA GLU A 229 -19.68 10.40 14.51
C GLU A 229 -19.78 10.35 16.03
N LEU A 230 -18.64 10.35 16.74
CA LEU A 230 -18.58 10.32 18.22
C LEU A 230 -18.59 11.70 18.90
N LYS A 231 -18.98 12.78 18.20
CA LYS A 231 -18.78 14.15 18.71
C LYS A 231 -19.56 14.42 20.00
N GLU A 232 -20.70 13.78 20.20
CA GLU A 232 -21.56 13.97 21.37
C GLU A 232 -20.98 13.26 22.59
N GLU A 233 -20.57 12.00 22.41
CA GLU A 233 -19.92 11.16 23.41
C GLU A 233 -18.59 11.76 23.85
N ILE A 234 -17.78 12.24 22.90
CA ILE A 234 -16.54 12.95 23.20
C ILE A 234 -16.83 14.20 24.04
N GLY A 235 -17.86 14.98 23.68
CA GLY A 235 -18.25 16.18 24.41
C GLY A 235 -18.67 15.88 25.85
N LEU A 236 -19.49 14.84 26.05
CA LEU A 236 -19.93 14.38 27.37
C LEU A 236 -18.76 13.87 28.20
N PHE A 237 -17.95 12.97 27.65
CA PHE A 237 -16.78 12.40 28.33
C PHE A 237 -15.80 13.48 28.80
N LEU A 238 -15.49 14.47 27.95
CA LEU A 238 -14.59 15.56 28.31
C LEU A 238 -15.19 16.50 29.37
N SER A 239 -16.51 16.72 29.34
CA SER A 239 -17.20 17.56 30.32
C SER A 239 -17.20 16.92 31.71
N ASP A 240 -17.47 15.62 31.77
CA ASP A 240 -17.44 14.86 33.02
C ASP A 240 -16.02 14.69 33.55
N TRP A 241 -15.05 14.48 32.67
CA TRP A 241 -13.64 14.44 33.03
C TRP A 241 -13.13 15.80 33.55
N GLY A 242 -13.54 16.92 32.94
CA GLY A 242 -13.22 18.27 33.40
C GLY A 242 -13.82 18.57 34.79
N ARG A 243 -15.03 18.09 35.06
CA ARG A 243 -15.62 18.14 36.41
C ARG A 243 -14.85 17.29 37.41
N LEU A 244 -14.43 16.08 37.02
CA LEU A 244 -13.61 15.18 37.84
C LEU A 244 -12.26 15.78 38.21
N MET A 245 -11.57 16.43 37.26
CA MET A 245 -10.30 17.11 37.52
C MET A 245 -10.44 18.31 38.46
N ASN A 246 -11.50 19.12 38.30
CA ASN A 246 -11.79 20.23 39.21
C ASN A 246 -12.20 19.78 40.62
N PHE A 247 -12.66 18.54 40.78
CA PHE A 247 -12.97 17.93 42.07
C PHE A 247 -11.74 17.31 42.77
N LEU A 248 -10.68 17.01 41.99
CA LEU A 248 -9.45 16.38 42.45
C LEU A 248 -8.27 17.36 42.58
N SER A 249 -8.46 18.63 42.23
CA SER A 249 -7.52 19.75 42.42
C SER A 249 -7.87 20.57 43.65
#